data_AF-A0A1G9K076-F1
#
_entry.id   AF-A0A1G9K076-F1
#
_cell.length_a   1.000
_cell.length_b   1.000
_cell.length_c   1.000
_cell.angle_alpha   90.00
_cell.angle_beta   90.00
_cell.angle_gamma   90.00
#
_symmetry.space_group_name_H-M   'P 1'
#
loop_
_entity.id
_entity.type
_entity.pdbx_description
1 polymer ?
#
loop_
_entity_poly.entity_id
_entity_poly.type
_entity_poly.pdbx_seq_one_letter_code
_entity_poly.pdbx_strand_id
1 'polypeptide(L)'
;MSRSSVALWLSALLLLAGCATSVPAPPERAVVVAGPVDEVLETGVEVLIERGFVIRLADAELGRVDAVRAARPGYVVRLEASAAASGTRLALSGRRGGSYIDPWRFDTLLAEIAARVEARQ
;
A
#
# COMPACT_ATOMS: atom_id res chain seq x y z
N MET A 1 -11.55 -40.74 30.08
CA MET A 1 -10.69 -39.57 29.84
C MET A 1 -10.55 -38.75 31.13
N SER A 2 -9.32 -38.55 31.60
CA SER A 2 -9.02 -37.72 32.77
C SER A 2 -9.31 -36.24 32.47
N ARG A 3 -9.90 -35.51 33.41
CA ARG A 3 -10.15 -34.06 33.33
C ARG A 3 -8.89 -33.27 32.95
N SER A 4 -7.72 -33.76 33.35
CA SER A 4 -6.41 -33.14 33.06
C SER A 4 -6.01 -33.24 31.58
N SER A 5 -6.37 -34.32 30.88
CA SER A 5 -6.06 -34.48 29.46
C SER A 5 -6.85 -33.53 28.57
N VAL A 6 -8.08 -33.19 28.98
CA VAL A 6 -8.96 -32.25 28.25
C VAL A 6 -8.43 -30.81 28.37
N ALA A 7 -7.92 -30.43 29.54
CA ALA A 7 -7.34 -29.10 29.76
C ALA A 7 -6.05 -28.86 28.96
N LEU A 8 -5.19 -29.88 28.84
CA LEU A 8 -3.98 -29.83 28.02
C LEU A 8 -4.31 -29.70 26.53
N TRP A 9 -5.31 -30.43 26.04
CA TRP A 9 -5.77 -30.35 24.66
C TRP A 9 -6.38 -28.98 24.31
N LEU A 10 -7.22 -28.44 25.19
CA LEU A 10 -7.81 -27.11 25.00
C LEU A 10 -6.74 -26.01 24.96
N SER A 11 -5.73 -26.09 25.84
CA SER A 11 -4.63 -25.12 25.89
C SER A 11 -3.77 -25.17 24.62
N ALA A 12 -3.51 -26.36 24.08
CA ALA A 12 -2.79 -26.51 22.81
C ALA A 12 -3.56 -25.91 21.63
N LEU A 13 -4.88 -26.11 21.56
CA LEU A 13 -5.73 -25.55 20.50
C LEU A 13 -5.80 -24.01 20.55
N LEU A 14 -5.80 -23.41 21.73
CA LEU A 14 -5.75 -21.95 21.92
C LEU A 14 -4.42 -21.33 21.45
N LEU A 15 -3.29 -22.02 21.69
CA LEU A 15 -1.98 -21.58 21.20
C LEU A 15 -1.86 -21.67 19.66
N LEU A 16 -2.46 -22.69 19.05
CA LEU A 16 -2.48 -22.82 17.59
C LEU A 16 -3.37 -21.78 16.90
N ALA A 17 -4.47 -21.36 17.53
CA ALA A 17 -5.36 -20.32 16.99
C ALA A 17 -4.68 -18.93 16.93
N GLY A 18 -3.72 -18.66 17.83
CA GLY A 18 -2.95 -17.41 17.81
C GLY A 18 -2.05 -17.25 16.58
N CYS A 19 -1.53 -18.35 16.02
CA CYS A 19 -0.64 -18.32 14.85
C CYS A 19 -1.36 -18.05 13.52
N ALA A 20 -2.69 -18.20 13.47
CA ALA A 20 -3.48 -18.02 12.24
C ALA A 20 -4.15 -16.64 12.13
N THR A 21 -3.89 -15.72 13.08
CA THR A 21 -4.46 -14.37 13.00
C THR A 21 -3.74 -13.57 11.91
N SER A 22 -4.32 -13.52 10.72
CA SER A 22 -3.81 -12.70 9.62
C SER A 22 -3.97 -11.22 9.97
N VAL A 23 -2.89 -10.45 9.83
CA VAL A 23 -2.97 -8.99 9.92
C VAL A 23 -3.78 -8.51 8.71
N PRO A 24 -4.86 -7.74 8.90
CA PRO A 24 -5.63 -7.22 7.78
C PRO A 24 -4.73 -6.40 6.86
N ALA A 25 -4.89 -6.59 5.55
CA ALA A 25 -4.17 -5.79 4.57
C ALA A 25 -4.44 -4.29 4.81
N PRO A 26 -3.43 -3.42 4.61
CA PRO A 26 -3.65 -1.98 4.68
C PRO A 26 -4.78 -1.56 3.73
N PRO A 27 -5.69 -0.68 4.15
CA PRO A 27 -6.71 -0.15 3.25
C PRO A 27 -6.03 0.66 2.14
N GLU A 28 -6.38 0.36 0.90
CA GLU A 28 -5.82 0.99 -0.30
C GLU A 28 -6.89 1.75 -1.09
N ARG A 29 -6.43 2.72 -1.88
CA ARG A 29 -7.21 3.40 -2.91
C ARG A 29 -6.55 3.15 -4.25
N ALA A 30 -7.32 2.63 -5.21
CA ALA A 30 -6.81 2.30 -6.54
C ALA A 30 -7.66 2.90 -7.66
N VAL A 31 -7.00 3.23 -8.77
CA VAL A 31 -7.59 3.65 -10.05
C VAL A 31 -6.89 2.91 -11.20
N VAL A 32 -7.50 2.89 -12.37
CA VAL A 32 -6.85 2.45 -13.61
C VAL A 32 -6.44 3.69 -14.39
N VAL A 33 -5.16 3.78 -14.74
CA VAL A 33 -4.55 4.87 -15.50
C VAL A 33 -4.17 4.34 -16.88
N ALA A 34 -4.45 5.10 -17.94
CA ALA A 34 -4.00 4.77 -19.29
C ALA A 34 -2.47 4.95 -19.37
N GLY A 35 -1.73 3.92 -19.79
CA GLY A 35 -0.28 3.96 -19.91
C GLY A 35 0.41 2.68 -19.39
N PRO A 36 1.67 2.43 -19.80
CA PRO A 36 2.46 1.30 -19.34
C PRO A 36 2.86 1.45 -17.87
N VAL A 37 3.11 0.32 -17.20
CA VAL A 37 3.42 0.27 -15.76
C VAL A 37 4.62 1.15 -15.41
N ASP A 38 5.70 1.08 -16.20
CA ASP A 38 6.94 1.81 -15.96
C ASP A 38 6.72 3.33 -15.96
N GLU A 39 5.96 3.85 -16.93
CA GLU A 39 5.64 5.28 -17.03
C GLU A 39 4.78 5.76 -15.86
N VAL A 40 3.79 4.96 -15.45
CA VAL A 40 2.93 5.28 -14.30
C VAL A 40 3.73 5.26 -13.00
N LEU A 41 4.67 4.31 -12.86
CA LEU A 41 5.54 4.21 -11.69
C LEU A 41 6.51 5.40 -11.62
N GLU A 42 7.16 5.75 -12.73
CA GLU A 42 8.07 6.90 -12.83
C GLU A 42 7.34 8.21 -12.52
N THR A 43 6.17 8.43 -13.12
CA THR A 43 5.33 9.60 -12.83
C THR A 43 4.91 9.64 -11.36
N GLY A 44 4.60 8.48 -10.77
CA GLY A 44 4.31 8.34 -9.34
C GLY A 44 5.48 8.78 -8.45
N VAL A 45 6.71 8.40 -8.80
CA VAL A 45 7.93 8.82 -8.09
C VAL A 45 8.11 10.33 -8.16
N GLU A 46 8.00 10.93 -9.35
CA GLU A 46 8.13 12.38 -9.53
C GLU A 46 7.12 13.14 -8.67
N VAL A 47 5.84 12.76 -8.73
CA VAL A 47 4.77 13.40 -7.96
C VAL A 47 5.01 13.25 -6.45
N LEU A 48 5.48 12.09 -5.99
CA LEU A 48 5.82 11.89 -4.58
C LEU A 48 6.95 12.83 -4.15
N ILE A 49 8.01 12.97 -4.95
CA ILE A 49 9.14 13.87 -4.66
C ILE A 49 8.66 15.32 -4.58
N GLU A 50 7.88 15.77 -5.57
CA GLU A 50 7.33 17.14 -5.59
C GLU A 50 6.39 17.43 -4.42
N ARG A 51 5.68 16.42 -3.91
CA ARG A 51 4.84 16.52 -2.71
C ARG A 51 5.62 16.42 -1.40
N GLY A 52 6.95 16.47 -1.48
CA GLY A 52 7.87 16.48 -0.36
C GLY A 52 8.07 15.12 0.30
N PHE A 53 7.76 14.03 -0.40
CA PHE A 53 8.13 12.70 0.07
C PHE A 53 9.57 12.37 -0.31
N VAL A 54 10.25 11.66 0.58
CA VAL A 54 11.54 11.02 0.37
C VAL A 54 11.29 9.56 0.01
N ILE A 55 11.80 9.13 -1.13
CA ILE A 55 11.71 7.74 -1.57
C ILE A 55 12.65 6.88 -0.72
N ARG A 56 12.11 5.81 -0.12
CA ARG A 56 12.89 4.83 0.66
C ARG A 56 13.21 3.57 -0.15
N LEU A 57 12.30 3.20 -1.04
CA LEU A 57 12.43 2.07 -1.94
C LEU A 57 11.67 2.40 -3.22
N ALA A 58 12.28 2.12 -4.36
CA ALA A 58 11.61 2.06 -5.65
C ALA A 58 12.08 0.78 -6.34
N ASP A 59 11.17 -0.17 -6.49
CA ASP A 59 11.40 -1.47 -7.07
C ASP A 59 10.53 -1.59 -8.33
N ALA A 60 11.18 -1.44 -9.48
CA ALA A 60 10.49 -1.46 -10.77
C ALA A 60 9.98 -2.86 -11.12
N GLU A 61 10.70 -3.92 -10.74
CA GLU A 61 10.29 -5.31 -11.02
C GLU A 61 9.01 -5.67 -10.26
N LEU A 62 8.85 -5.15 -9.03
CA LEU A 62 7.63 -5.31 -8.24
C LEU A 62 6.56 -4.24 -8.53
N GLY A 63 6.87 -3.23 -9.35
CA GLY A 63 6.00 -2.09 -9.58
C GLY A 63 5.68 -1.32 -8.29
N ARG A 64 6.64 -1.19 -7.37
CA ARG A 64 6.38 -0.68 -6.02
C ARG A 64 7.31 0.45 -5.60
N VAL A 65 6.75 1.46 -4.95
CA VAL A 65 7.48 2.58 -4.33
C VAL A 65 7.01 2.77 -2.89
N ASP A 66 7.95 2.77 -1.94
CA ASP A 66 7.69 3.19 -0.56
C ASP A 66 8.32 4.57 -0.32
N ALA A 67 7.53 5.52 0.16
CA ALA A 67 7.94 6.90 0.37
C ALA A 67 7.50 7.43 1.74
N VAL A 68 8.28 8.37 2.29
CA VAL A 68 7.99 8.97 3.60
C VAL A 68 8.06 10.48 3.53
N ARG A 69 7.15 11.17 4.20
CA ARG A 69 7.20 12.62 4.36
C ARG A 69 7.45 12.96 5.82
N ALA A 70 8.47 13.77 6.06
CA ALA A 70 8.83 14.26 7.39
C ALA A 70 7.71 15.16 7.92
N ALA A 71 6.91 14.62 8.83
CA ALA A 71 5.83 15.31 9.52
C ALA A 71 5.73 14.77 10.95
N ARG A 72 5.05 15.50 11.85
CA ARG A 72 4.62 14.95 13.14
C ARG A 72 3.09 14.86 13.19
N PRO A 73 2.51 13.66 13.34
CA PRO A 73 3.12 12.34 13.13
C PRO A 73 3.54 12.10 11.65
N GLY A 74 4.55 11.26 11.44
CA GLY A 74 5.13 10.99 10.12
C GLY A 74 4.17 10.31 9.16
N TYR A 75 4.31 10.61 7.87
CA TYR A 75 3.52 10.01 6.79
C TYR A 75 4.35 8.98 6.05
N VAL A 76 3.84 7.75 5.93
CA VAL A 76 4.42 6.67 5.13
C VAL A 76 3.40 6.28 4.07
N VAL A 77 3.80 6.26 2.81
CA VAL A 77 2.96 5.93 1.67
C VAL A 77 3.62 4.80 0.88
N ARG A 78 2.80 3.86 0.43
CA ARG A 78 3.15 2.84 -0.54
C ARG A 78 2.34 3.09 -1.80
N LEU A 79 3.04 3.14 -2.92
CA LEU A 79 2.50 3.18 -4.28
C LEU A 79 2.80 1.86 -4.95
N GLU A 80 1.80 1.25 -5.56
CA GLU A 80 1.92 0.02 -6.34
C GLU A 80 1.28 0.22 -7.71
N ALA A 81 1.98 -0.17 -8.76
CA ALA A 81 1.55 -0.11 -10.15
C ALA A 81 1.63 -1.52 -10.75
N SER A 82 0.53 -1.99 -11.35
CA SER A 82 0.49 -3.31 -11.98
C SER A 82 -0.37 -3.31 -13.24
N ALA A 83 -0.12 -4.24 -14.16
CA ALA A 83 -0.88 -4.32 -15.40
C ALA A 83 -2.38 -4.60 -15.12
N ALA A 84 -3.25 -3.91 -15.86
CA ALA A 84 -4.69 -4.10 -15.86
C ALA A 84 -5.20 -4.22 -17.32
N ALA A 85 -6.45 -4.67 -17.48
CA ALA A 85 -7.04 -4.90 -18.80
C ALA A 85 -7.03 -3.67 -19.73
N SER A 86 -7.07 -2.46 -19.17
CA SER A 86 -7.15 -1.20 -19.92
C SER A 86 -6.09 -0.19 -19.49
N GLY A 87 -4.89 -0.65 -19.12
CA GLY A 87 -3.77 0.19 -18.70
C GLY A 87 -3.09 -0.33 -17.45
N THR A 88 -2.83 0.55 -16.50
CA THR A 88 -2.13 0.23 -15.25
C THR A 88 -3.03 0.49 -14.06
N ARG A 89 -3.19 -0.51 -13.20
CA ARG A 89 -3.76 -0.35 -11.87
C ARG A 89 -2.74 0.37 -10.99
N LEU A 90 -3.06 1.59 -10.60
CA LEU A 90 -2.29 2.39 -9.65
C LEU A 90 -3.00 2.38 -8.30
N ALA A 91 -2.33 1.89 -7.26
CA ALA A 91 -2.85 1.80 -5.90
C ALA A 91 -1.96 2.53 -4.90
N LEU A 92 -2.61 3.18 -3.93
CA LEU A 92 -1.97 3.87 -2.82
C LEU A 92 -2.52 3.37 -1.49
N SER A 93 -1.62 3.11 -0.56
CA SER A 93 -1.93 2.87 0.84
C SER A 93 -0.93 3.60 1.73
N GLY A 94 -1.21 3.71 3.02
CA GLY A 94 -0.25 4.37 3.90
C GLY A 94 -0.65 4.43 5.36
N ARG A 95 0.25 5.00 6.15
CA ARG A 95 0.10 5.19 7.58
C ARG A 95 0.51 6.61 7.97
N ARG A 96 -0.19 7.14 8.97
CA ARG A 96 0.17 8.39 9.63
C ARG A 96 0.38 8.10 11.11
N GLY A 97 1.63 8.06 11.54
CA GLY A 97 1.98 7.56 12.87
C GLY A 97 1.56 6.09 13.04
N GLY A 98 0.73 5.79 14.05
CA GLY A 98 0.27 4.43 14.34
C GLY A 98 -0.89 3.94 13.46
N SER A 99 -1.65 4.84 12.84
CA SER A 99 -2.93 4.52 12.18
C SER A 99 -2.81 4.47 10.65
N TYR A 100 -3.66 3.67 10.02
CA TYR A 100 -3.81 3.70 8.55
C TYR A 100 -4.36 5.05 8.10
N ILE A 101 -3.89 5.49 6.93
CA ILE A 101 -4.46 6.64 6.23
C ILE A 101 -5.74 6.16 5.56
N ASP A 102 -6.78 6.98 5.65
CA ASP A 102 -8.02 6.70 4.99
C ASP A 102 -7.87 6.71 3.45
N PRO A 103 -8.33 5.67 2.71
CA PRO A 103 -8.23 5.58 1.25
C PRO A 103 -8.59 6.86 0.49
N TRP A 104 -9.67 7.56 0.83
CA TRP A 104 -10.08 8.76 0.07
C TRP A 104 -9.07 9.91 0.13
N ARG A 105 -8.17 9.91 1.13
CA ARG A 105 -7.11 10.94 1.21
C ARG A 105 -6.07 10.82 0.11
N PHE A 106 -6.04 9.70 -0.61
CA PHE A 106 -5.17 9.49 -1.75
C PHE A 106 -5.76 9.99 -3.07
N ASP A 107 -7.04 10.37 -3.13
CA ASP A 107 -7.71 10.76 -4.37
C ASP A 107 -7.00 11.92 -5.08
N THR A 108 -6.54 12.94 -4.33
CA THR A 108 -5.79 14.06 -4.92
C THR A 108 -4.44 13.63 -5.51
N LEU A 109 -3.76 12.66 -4.89
CA LEU A 109 -2.47 12.17 -5.37
C LEU A 109 -2.65 11.28 -6.61
N LEU A 110 -3.66 10.40 -6.61
CA LEU A 110 -4.02 9.56 -7.75
C LEU A 110 -4.45 10.42 -8.95
N ALA A 111 -5.30 11.42 -8.73
CA ALA A 111 -5.77 12.31 -9.78
C ALA A 111 -4.61 13.08 -10.44
N GLU A 112 -3.64 13.54 -9.65
CA GLU A 112 -2.47 14.23 -10.19
C GLU A 112 -1.56 13.31 -11.00
N ILE A 113 -1.27 12.10 -10.51
CA ILE A 113 -0.48 11.12 -11.26
C ILE A 113 -1.18 10.79 -12.57
N ALA A 114 -2.48 10.48 -12.52
CA ALA A 114 -3.27 10.16 -13.71
C ALA A 114 -3.25 11.30 -14.73
N ALA A 115 -3.47 12.55 -14.29
CA ALA A 115 -3.46 13.72 -15.18
C ALA A 115 -2.08 13.95 -15.84
N ARG A 116 -0.98 13.67 -15.14
CA ARG A 116 0.37 13.81 -15.72
C ARG A 116 0.70 12.72 -16.72
N VAL A 117 0.29 11.48 -16.46
CA VAL A 117 0.44 10.39 -17.42
C VAL A 117 -0.38 10.69 -18.67
N GLU A 118 -1.62 11.15 -18.52
CA GLU A 118 -2.46 11.55 -19.66
C GLU A 118 -1.85 12.69 -20.49
N ALA A 119 -1.22 13.68 -19.84
CA ALA A 119 -0.58 14.80 -20.52
C ALA A 119 0.71 14.45 -21.28
N ARG A 120 1.27 13.23 -21.09
CA ARG A 120 2.47 12.75 -21.79
C ARG A 120 2.15 11.98 -23.08
N GLN A 121 0.86 11.68 -23.31
CA GLN A 121 0.36 10.95 -24.48
C GLN A 121 0.04 11.91 -25.63
#